data_AF-A0A1X7RNA1-F1
#
_entry.id   AF-A0A1X7RNA1-F1
#
_cell.length_a   1.000
_cell.length_b   1.000
_cell.length_c   1.000
_cell.angle_alpha   90.00
_cell.angle_beta   90.00
_cell.angle_gamma   90.00
#
_symmetry.space_group_name_H-M   'P 1'
#
loop_
_entity.id
_entity.type
_entity.pdbx_description
1 polymer ?
#
loop_
_entity_poly.entity_id
_entity_poly.type
_entity_poly.pdbx_seq_one_letter_code
_entity_poly.pdbx_strand_id
1 'polypeptide(L)'
;MPQAGLGATQQLQQSKQYAALSDHLSSNPTALDKVIDHLSEPVESCVQSSANSDEVDEHLTTTWKAIIAKAAETSFKDASSSKLVDVVMQMQSRPDVKKDGSAFQVEKMTLWKDLPTFGWQMRDAWNLVPEERSDQQTKDHWINLNAFTASLVAAAESKSNGKPDFSLYCIWTVRDGLEEDLEMVPDFSIAAAATWQDGEGRL
;
A
#
# COMPACT_ATOMS: atom_id res chain seq x y z
N MET A 1 -18.57 -4.51 17.90
CA MET A 1 -17.14 -4.90 17.87
C MET A 1 -16.37 -3.67 17.40
N PRO A 2 -15.21 -3.30 17.99
CA PRO A 2 -14.40 -2.25 17.41
C PRO A 2 -14.04 -2.66 15.97
N GLN A 3 -14.31 -1.78 15.00
CA GLN A 3 -13.92 -1.98 13.62
C GLN A 3 -12.40 -2.13 13.58
N ALA A 4 -11.87 -3.14 12.88
CA ALA A 4 -10.44 -3.24 12.68
C ALA A 4 -9.97 -1.98 11.95
N GLY A 5 -9.05 -1.22 12.54
CA GLY A 5 -8.51 -0.01 11.93
C GLY A 5 -7.46 -0.32 10.86
N LEU A 6 -7.03 0.72 10.13
CA LEU A 6 -5.99 0.64 9.10
C LEU A 6 -4.57 0.37 9.66
N GLY A 7 -4.37 0.52 10.96
CA GLY A 7 -3.09 0.23 11.62
C GLY A 7 -2.80 -1.27 11.65
N ALA A 8 -1.54 -1.63 11.86
CA ALA A 8 -1.14 -3.03 11.88
C ALA A 8 -1.76 -3.80 13.05
N THR A 9 -2.33 -4.97 12.74
CA THR A 9 -2.76 -5.92 13.78
C THR A 9 -1.56 -6.48 14.54
N GLN A 10 -1.78 -7.00 15.75
CA GLN A 10 -0.71 -7.61 16.54
C GLN A 10 0.04 -8.73 15.78
N GLN A 11 -0.69 -9.53 15.00
CA GLN A 11 -0.08 -10.57 14.16
C GLN A 11 0.80 -9.97 13.06
N LEU A 12 0.35 -8.91 12.40
CA LEU A 12 1.11 -8.24 11.35
C LEU A 12 2.37 -7.56 11.91
N GLN A 13 2.28 -6.97 13.10
CA GLN A 13 3.42 -6.36 13.80
C GLN A 13 4.54 -7.35 14.12
N GLN A 14 4.22 -8.64 14.23
CA GLN A 14 5.20 -9.71 14.46
C GLN A 14 5.82 -10.25 13.17
N SER A 15 5.33 -9.83 12.00
CA SER A 15 5.86 -10.27 10.71
C SER A 15 7.22 -9.62 10.40
N LYS A 16 8.08 -10.35 9.69
CA LYS A 16 9.38 -9.84 9.22
C LYS A 16 9.21 -8.67 8.24
N GLN A 17 8.15 -8.72 7.43
CA GLN A 17 7.82 -7.70 6.44
C GLN A 17 7.54 -6.35 7.11
N TYR A 18 6.73 -6.35 8.16
CA TYR A 18 6.42 -5.15 8.92
C TYR A 18 7.65 -4.59 9.65
N ALA A 19 8.51 -5.46 10.20
CA ALA A 19 9.77 -5.05 10.81
C ALA A 19 10.71 -4.39 9.79
N ALA A 20 10.91 -5.00 8.61
CA ALA A 20 11.77 -4.46 7.56
C ALA A 20 11.34 -3.06 7.09
N LEU A 21 10.03 -2.83 6.94
CA LEU A 21 9.49 -1.52 6.61
C LEU A 21 9.67 -0.51 7.76
N SER A 22 9.47 -0.94 9.01
CA SER A 22 9.70 -0.10 10.19
C SER A 22 11.15 0.40 10.24
N ASP A 23 12.11 -0.49 9.99
CA ASP A 23 13.53 -0.14 9.97
C ASP A 23 13.86 0.83 8.82
N HIS A 24 13.24 0.66 7.66
CA HIS A 24 13.41 1.55 6.50
C HIS A 24 12.89 2.98 6.74
N LEU A 25 11.81 3.10 7.50
CA LEU A 25 11.18 4.38 7.83
C LEU A 25 11.83 5.09 9.02
N SER A 26 12.66 4.38 9.78
CA SER A 26 13.37 4.93 10.94
C SER A 26 14.41 6.02 10.58
N SER A 27 14.91 6.71 11.60
CA SER A 27 15.94 7.74 11.46
C SER A 27 17.29 7.22 10.95
N ASN A 28 17.56 5.93 11.10
CA ASN A 28 18.74 5.27 10.53
C ASN A 28 18.27 4.16 9.57
N PRO A 29 17.87 4.53 8.35
CA PRO A 29 17.09 3.65 7.50
C PRO A 29 17.92 2.50 6.95
N THR A 30 17.34 1.30 6.98
CA THR A 30 17.85 0.19 6.16
C THR A 30 17.78 0.59 4.69
N ALA A 31 18.80 0.27 3.90
CA ALA A 31 18.83 0.61 2.47
C ALA A 31 17.68 -0.06 1.70
N LEU A 32 17.13 0.64 0.70
CA LEU A 32 15.94 0.22 -0.05
C LEU A 32 16.10 -1.18 -0.67
N ASP A 33 17.25 -1.45 -1.29
CA ASP A 33 17.58 -2.76 -1.89
C ASP A 33 17.43 -3.91 -0.89
N LYS A 34 17.96 -3.74 0.33
CA LYS A 34 17.84 -4.75 1.40
C LYS A 34 16.41 -4.92 1.88
N VAL A 35 15.63 -3.84 1.92
CA VAL A 35 14.21 -3.91 2.29
C VAL A 35 13.45 -4.70 1.22
N ILE A 36 13.69 -4.43 -0.06
CA ILE A 36 13.06 -5.17 -1.14
C ILE A 36 13.43 -6.66 -1.06
N ASP A 37 14.69 -7.00 -0.79
CA ASP A 37 15.12 -8.39 -0.62
C ASP A 37 14.39 -9.05 0.56
N HIS A 38 14.28 -8.39 1.72
CA HIS A 38 13.53 -8.94 2.86
C HIS A 38 12.03 -9.12 2.59
N LEU A 39 11.40 -8.22 1.83
CA LEU A 39 9.97 -8.34 1.48
C LEU A 39 9.72 -9.46 0.46
N SER A 40 10.65 -9.65 -0.47
CA SER A 40 10.52 -10.61 -1.57
C SER A 40 10.97 -12.02 -1.19
N GLU A 41 11.95 -12.18 -0.31
CA GLU A 41 12.55 -13.47 0.06
C GLU A 41 11.52 -14.56 0.43
N PRO A 42 10.49 -14.32 1.28
CA PRO A 42 9.52 -15.36 1.62
C PRO A 42 8.71 -15.84 0.40
N VAL A 43 8.33 -14.89 -0.47
CA VAL A 43 7.57 -15.15 -1.70
C VAL A 43 8.44 -15.92 -2.69
N GLU A 44 9.64 -15.43 -2.98
CA GLU A 44 10.56 -16.04 -3.95
C GLU A 44 11.00 -17.43 -3.50
N SER A 45 11.29 -17.61 -2.20
CA SER A 45 11.65 -18.91 -1.63
C SER A 45 10.52 -19.92 -1.72
N CYS A 46 9.28 -19.51 -1.46
CA CYS A 46 8.09 -20.36 -1.61
C CYS A 46 7.87 -20.79 -3.07
N VAL A 47 8.03 -19.87 -4.03
CA VAL A 47 7.99 -20.21 -5.47
C VAL A 47 9.05 -21.26 -5.83
N GLN A 48 10.28 -21.09 -5.33
CA GLN A 48 11.36 -22.03 -5.63
C GLN A 48 11.18 -23.40 -4.97
N SER A 49 10.62 -23.46 -3.76
CA SER A 49 10.49 -24.71 -3.00
C SER A 49 9.23 -25.51 -3.37
N SER A 50 8.04 -24.92 -3.25
CA SER A 50 6.75 -25.60 -3.42
C SER A 50 6.01 -25.15 -4.68
N ALA A 51 6.16 -23.87 -5.06
CA ALA A 51 5.33 -23.21 -6.06
C ALA A 51 3.82 -23.31 -5.74
N ASN A 52 3.47 -23.49 -4.46
CA ASN A 52 2.11 -23.53 -3.98
C ASN A 52 1.51 -22.12 -4.02
N SER A 53 0.47 -21.92 -4.83
CA SER A 53 -0.16 -20.60 -5.01
C SER A 53 -0.70 -20.02 -3.71
N ASP A 54 -1.22 -20.87 -2.83
CA ASP A 54 -1.90 -20.43 -1.61
C ASP A 54 -0.86 -19.92 -0.59
N GLU A 55 0.26 -20.66 -0.43
CA GLU A 55 1.39 -20.23 0.42
C GLU A 55 2.04 -18.94 -0.12
N VAL A 56 2.17 -18.83 -1.45
CA VAL A 56 2.67 -17.60 -2.09
C VAL A 56 1.72 -16.42 -1.80
N ASP A 57 0.42 -16.63 -1.92
CA ASP A 57 -0.59 -15.59 -1.65
C ASP A 57 -0.60 -15.16 -0.18
N GLU A 58 -0.39 -16.08 0.77
CA GLU A 58 -0.26 -15.72 2.19
C GLU A 58 0.92 -14.77 2.44
N HIS A 59 2.06 -15.03 1.81
CA HIS A 59 3.24 -14.16 1.90
C HIS A 59 3.03 -12.80 1.20
N LEU A 60 2.38 -12.79 0.03
CA LEU A 60 2.01 -11.55 -0.66
C LEU A 60 1.03 -10.73 0.17
N THR A 61 -0.03 -11.35 0.68
CA THR A 61 -1.03 -10.73 1.55
C THR A 61 -0.37 -10.09 2.78
N THR A 62 0.57 -10.79 3.42
CA THR A 62 1.33 -10.24 4.55
C THR A 62 2.12 -9.00 4.14
N THR A 63 2.78 -9.05 2.98
CA THR A 63 3.58 -7.94 2.44
C THR A 63 2.71 -6.71 2.13
N TRP A 64 1.60 -6.91 1.42
CA TRP A 64 0.66 -5.83 1.07
C TRP A 64 0.02 -5.20 2.30
N LYS A 65 -0.45 -6.02 3.25
CA LYS A 65 -1.00 -5.50 4.51
C LYS A 65 0.04 -4.72 5.30
N ALA A 66 1.30 -5.16 5.33
CA ALA A 66 2.37 -4.44 6.00
C ALA A 66 2.64 -3.06 5.35
N ILE A 67 2.67 -2.98 4.02
CA ILE A 67 2.82 -1.71 3.28
C ILE A 67 1.64 -0.77 3.56
N ILE A 68 0.41 -1.27 3.47
CA ILE A 68 -0.81 -0.49 3.73
C ILE A 68 -0.83 0.05 5.16
N ALA A 69 -0.55 -0.81 6.15
CA ALA A 69 -0.51 -0.39 7.55
C ALA A 69 0.57 0.68 7.78
N LYS A 70 1.75 0.52 7.17
CA LYS A 70 2.82 1.52 7.26
C LYS A 70 2.46 2.82 6.56
N ALA A 71 1.79 2.77 5.42
CA ALA A 71 1.29 3.95 4.75
C ALA A 71 0.29 4.72 5.63
N ALA A 72 -0.61 4.00 6.31
CA ALA A 72 -1.56 4.58 7.25
C ALA A 72 -0.87 5.17 8.51
N GLU A 73 0.09 4.47 9.09
CA GLU A 73 0.80 4.88 10.31
C GLU A 73 1.81 6.02 10.09
N THR A 74 2.29 6.20 8.87
CA THR A 74 3.32 7.21 8.53
C THR A 74 2.64 8.51 8.12
N SER A 75 2.92 9.60 8.84
CA SER A 75 2.36 10.90 8.48
C SER A 75 2.77 11.31 7.06
N PHE A 76 1.80 11.71 6.24
CA PHE A 76 2.08 12.22 4.89
C PHE A 76 2.89 13.54 4.85
N LYS A 77 3.04 14.19 6.02
CA LYS A 77 3.86 15.38 6.22
C LYS A 77 5.32 15.03 6.52
N ASP A 78 5.61 13.78 6.87
CA ASP A 78 6.97 13.30 7.06
C ASP A 78 7.60 12.99 5.69
N ALA A 79 8.87 13.38 5.54
CA ALA A 79 9.69 13.01 4.39
C ALA A 79 9.86 11.49 4.24
N SER A 80 9.64 10.71 5.32
CA SER A 80 9.66 9.25 5.26
C SER A 80 8.51 8.65 4.44
N SER A 81 7.40 9.37 4.24
CA SER A 81 6.22 8.87 3.50
C SER A 81 6.52 8.52 2.04
N SER A 82 7.40 9.26 1.36
CA SER A 82 7.80 8.97 -0.04
C SER A 82 8.58 7.66 -0.17
N LYS A 83 9.28 7.23 0.90
CA LYS A 83 10.05 5.99 0.89
C LYS A 83 9.18 4.75 0.66
N LEU A 84 7.92 4.76 1.11
CA LEU A 84 6.99 3.65 0.87
C LEU A 84 6.57 3.56 -0.60
N VAL A 85 6.48 4.69 -1.29
CA VAL A 85 6.23 4.72 -2.73
C VAL A 85 7.41 4.07 -3.45
N ASP A 86 8.64 4.46 -3.10
CA ASP A 86 9.86 3.86 -3.65
C ASP A 86 9.91 2.35 -3.44
N VAL A 87 9.45 1.85 -2.28
CA VAL A 87 9.35 0.41 -2.02
C VAL A 87 8.47 -0.29 -3.06
N VAL A 88 7.23 0.18 -3.27
CA VAL A 88 6.32 -0.44 -4.25
C VAL A 88 6.88 -0.33 -5.67
N MET A 89 7.39 0.85 -6.04
CA MET A 89 7.94 1.09 -7.37
C MET A 89 9.20 0.25 -7.66
N GLN A 90 10.03 -0.01 -6.65
CA GLN A 90 11.22 -0.86 -6.77
C GLN A 90 10.83 -2.34 -6.76
N MET A 91 9.87 -2.77 -5.94
CA MET A 91 9.31 -4.12 -6.00
C MET A 91 8.80 -4.43 -7.40
N GLN A 92 8.04 -3.52 -8.02
CA GLN A 92 7.52 -3.72 -9.37
C GLN A 92 8.61 -3.87 -10.44
N SER A 93 9.78 -3.28 -10.20
CA SER A 93 10.94 -3.37 -11.10
C SER A 93 11.80 -4.62 -10.89
N ARG A 94 11.49 -5.46 -9.89
CA ARG A 94 12.26 -6.70 -9.65
C ARG A 94 12.20 -7.63 -10.87
N PRO A 95 13.27 -8.40 -11.13
CA PRO A 95 13.26 -9.42 -12.16
C PRO A 95 12.15 -10.45 -11.96
N ASP A 96 11.64 -10.99 -13.07
CA ASP A 96 10.65 -12.06 -13.03
C ASP A 96 11.21 -13.29 -12.32
N VAL A 97 10.49 -13.76 -11.29
CA VAL A 97 10.77 -15.04 -10.65
C VAL A 97 10.35 -16.14 -11.60
N LYS A 98 11.28 -17.05 -11.93
CA LYS A 98 11.01 -18.14 -12.87
C LYS A 98 10.87 -19.47 -12.15
N LYS A 99 9.95 -20.29 -12.64
CA LYS A 99 9.78 -21.70 -12.29
C LYS A 99 9.63 -22.49 -13.59
N ASP A 100 10.38 -23.58 -13.73
CA ASP A 100 10.35 -24.45 -14.91
C ASP A 100 10.50 -23.71 -16.26
N GLY A 101 11.33 -22.66 -16.27
CA GLY A 101 11.65 -21.86 -17.45
C GLY A 101 10.65 -20.76 -17.80
N SER A 102 9.52 -20.66 -17.09
CA SER A 102 8.49 -19.64 -17.29
C SER A 102 8.39 -18.67 -16.12
N ALA A 103 7.91 -17.45 -16.34
CA ALA A 103 7.62 -16.51 -15.26
C ALA A 103 6.51 -17.07 -14.37
N PHE A 104 6.73 -17.07 -13.06
CA PHE A 104 5.72 -17.51 -12.10
C PHE A 104 4.59 -16.50 -12.04
N GLN A 105 3.36 -17.01 -12.04
CA GLN A 105 2.16 -16.19 -12.03
C GLN A 105 1.27 -16.54 -10.86
N VAL A 106 0.69 -15.51 -10.25
CA VAL A 106 -0.39 -15.62 -9.27
C VAL A 106 -1.59 -14.95 -9.90
N GLU A 107 -2.74 -15.61 -9.95
CA GLU A 107 -3.96 -15.03 -10.54
C GLU A 107 -3.77 -14.51 -11.99
N LYS A 108 -2.94 -15.23 -12.77
CA LYS A 108 -2.56 -14.90 -14.17
C LYS A 108 -1.78 -13.58 -14.31
N MET A 109 -1.23 -13.06 -13.22
CA MET A 109 -0.41 -11.86 -13.17
C MET A 109 1.04 -12.23 -12.88
N THR A 110 2.00 -11.58 -13.55
CA THR A 110 3.42 -11.80 -13.29
C THR A 110 3.80 -11.18 -11.95
N LEU A 111 4.38 -11.99 -11.06
CA LEU A 111 4.54 -11.72 -9.63
C LEU A 111 4.94 -10.28 -9.27
N TRP A 112 6.10 -9.80 -9.70
CA TRP A 112 6.53 -8.47 -9.30
C TRP A 112 6.02 -7.38 -10.23
N LYS A 113 6.04 -7.64 -11.54
CA LYS A 113 5.62 -6.68 -12.56
C LYS A 113 4.16 -6.21 -12.40
N ASP A 114 3.26 -7.12 -12.08
CA ASP A 114 1.81 -6.86 -12.05
C ASP A 114 1.27 -6.70 -10.61
N LEU A 115 2.07 -6.97 -9.58
CA LEU A 115 1.69 -6.85 -8.16
C LEU A 115 0.36 -7.57 -7.84
N PRO A 116 0.27 -8.90 -8.04
CA PRO A 116 -0.95 -9.66 -7.83
C PRO A 116 -1.47 -9.44 -6.42
N THR A 117 -2.80 -9.40 -6.32
CA THR A 117 -3.58 -9.26 -5.08
C THR A 117 -3.36 -7.95 -4.30
N PHE A 118 -2.41 -7.08 -4.70
CA PHE A 118 -2.21 -5.79 -4.03
C PHE A 118 -3.46 -4.90 -4.12
N GLY A 119 -4.08 -4.83 -5.31
CA GLY A 119 -5.32 -4.09 -5.48
C GLY A 119 -6.48 -4.61 -4.65
N TRP A 120 -6.52 -5.90 -4.33
CA TRP A 120 -7.52 -6.48 -3.43
C TRP A 120 -7.31 -6.01 -2.00
N GLN A 121 -6.07 -6.02 -1.51
CA GLN A 121 -5.76 -5.54 -0.16
C GLN A 121 -6.02 -4.03 -0.02
N MET A 122 -5.74 -3.24 -1.07
CA MET A 122 -6.09 -1.83 -1.09
C MET A 122 -7.61 -1.60 -1.05
N ARG A 123 -8.39 -2.41 -1.79
CA ARG A 123 -9.86 -2.35 -1.73
C ARG A 123 -10.36 -2.66 -0.32
N ASP A 124 -9.80 -3.66 0.33
CA ASP A 124 -10.15 -4.00 1.71
C ASP A 124 -9.85 -2.85 2.67
N ALA A 125 -8.73 -2.15 2.48
CA ALA A 125 -8.40 -0.95 3.24
C ALA A 125 -9.39 0.20 3.00
N TRP A 126 -9.88 0.38 1.75
CA TRP A 126 -10.91 1.38 1.45
C TRP A 126 -12.25 1.10 2.12
N ASN A 127 -12.56 -0.17 2.42
CA ASN A 127 -13.75 -0.54 3.19
C ASN A 127 -13.62 -0.21 4.69
N LEU A 128 -12.45 0.26 5.15
CA LEU A 128 -12.18 0.67 6.53
C LEU A 128 -12.19 2.20 6.70
N VAL A 129 -12.83 2.92 5.79
CA VAL A 129 -13.08 4.37 5.93
C VAL A 129 -13.66 4.68 7.32
N PRO A 130 -13.13 5.70 8.03
CA PRO A 130 -13.61 6.01 9.37
C PRO A 130 -15.03 6.59 9.36
N GLU A 131 -15.73 6.41 10.47
CA GLU A 131 -16.95 7.16 10.77
C GLU A 131 -16.59 8.51 11.41
N GLU A 132 -17.52 9.48 11.40
CA GLU A 132 -17.31 10.79 12.05
C GLU A 132 -16.95 10.68 13.53
N ARG A 133 -17.51 9.69 14.24
CA ARG A 133 -17.22 9.43 15.67
C ARG A 133 -15.92 8.67 15.92
N SER A 134 -15.21 8.24 14.89
CA SER A 134 -13.92 7.56 15.06
C SER A 134 -12.91 8.48 15.74
N ASP A 135 -11.97 7.89 16.47
CA ASP A 135 -10.88 8.61 17.11
C ASP A 135 -9.96 9.27 16.07
N GLN A 136 -9.17 10.26 16.52
CA GLN A 136 -8.32 11.04 15.63
C GLN A 136 -7.24 10.19 14.94
N GLN A 137 -6.69 9.17 15.62
CA GLN A 137 -5.66 8.32 15.04
C GLN A 137 -6.22 7.55 13.84
N THR A 138 -7.44 6.99 13.96
CA THR A 138 -8.10 6.30 12.84
C THR A 138 -8.36 7.23 11.65
N LYS A 139 -8.74 8.49 11.91
CA LYS A 139 -8.93 9.52 10.86
C LYS A 139 -7.61 9.90 10.19
N ASP A 140 -6.55 10.10 10.97
CA ASP A 140 -5.22 10.43 10.46
C ASP A 140 -4.67 9.28 9.60
N HIS A 141 -4.88 8.03 10.02
CA HIS A 141 -4.50 6.85 9.26
C HIS A 141 -5.17 6.81 7.87
N TRP A 142 -6.44 7.19 7.79
CA TRP A 142 -7.16 7.27 6.52
C TRP A 142 -6.59 8.35 5.59
N ILE A 143 -6.29 9.53 6.13
CA ILE A 143 -5.69 10.64 5.37
C ILE A 143 -4.30 10.25 4.86
N ASN A 144 -3.47 9.64 5.71
CA ASN A 144 -2.13 9.18 5.33
C ASN A 144 -2.18 8.12 4.22
N LEU A 145 -3.10 7.15 4.30
CA LEU A 145 -3.26 6.13 3.27
C LEU A 145 -3.69 6.75 1.93
N ASN A 146 -4.60 7.73 1.94
CA ASN A 146 -5.00 8.45 0.73
C ASN A 146 -3.80 9.20 0.11
N ALA A 147 -3.01 9.91 0.91
CA ALA A 147 -1.83 10.63 0.43
C ALA A 147 -0.76 9.70 -0.18
N PHE A 148 -0.50 8.55 0.47
CA PHE A 148 0.38 7.52 -0.06
C PHE A 148 -0.12 7.01 -1.41
N THR A 149 -1.42 6.72 -1.50
CA THR A 149 -2.02 6.17 -2.73
C THR A 149 -1.98 7.18 -3.87
N ALA A 150 -2.29 8.45 -3.60
CA ALA A 150 -2.16 9.54 -4.56
C ALA A 150 -0.72 9.65 -5.10
N SER A 151 0.26 9.62 -4.20
CA SER A 151 1.68 9.67 -4.56
C SER A 151 2.11 8.45 -5.37
N LEU A 152 1.58 7.26 -5.06
CA LEU A 152 1.86 6.03 -5.79
C LEU A 152 1.27 6.07 -7.21
N VAL A 153 0.05 6.59 -7.38
CA VAL A 153 -0.56 6.77 -8.71
C VAL A 153 0.25 7.74 -9.55
N ALA A 154 0.60 8.91 -9.00
CA ALA A 154 1.44 9.89 -9.71
C ALA A 154 2.81 9.31 -10.12
N ALA A 155 3.44 8.54 -9.23
CA ALA A 155 4.70 7.85 -9.53
C ALA A 155 4.52 6.77 -10.61
N ALA A 156 3.42 6.02 -10.60
CA ALA A 156 3.10 5.00 -11.59
C ALA A 156 2.79 5.58 -12.97
N GLU A 157 2.05 6.69 -13.03
CA GLU A 157 1.74 7.40 -14.29
C GLU A 157 2.99 7.91 -14.99
N SER A 158 4.02 8.31 -14.23
CA SER A 158 5.31 8.71 -14.79
C SER A 158 6.07 7.55 -15.49
N LYS A 159 5.68 6.29 -15.24
CA LYS A 159 6.24 5.09 -15.87
C LYS A 159 5.41 4.65 -17.08
N SER A 160 6.07 3.98 -18.02
CA SER A 160 5.47 3.56 -19.30
C SER A 160 4.31 2.55 -19.18
N ASN A 161 4.14 1.88 -18.04
CA ASN A 161 3.08 0.90 -17.82
C ASN A 161 1.89 1.44 -17.01
N GLY A 162 1.98 2.63 -16.41
CA GLY A 162 0.89 3.28 -15.67
C GLY A 162 0.32 2.46 -14.51
N LYS A 163 1.12 1.55 -13.90
CA LYS A 163 0.64 0.61 -12.87
C LYS A 163 1.45 0.71 -11.57
N PRO A 164 0.85 0.45 -10.40
CA PRO A 164 -0.58 0.18 -10.19
C PRO A 164 -1.43 1.44 -10.39
N ASP A 165 -2.60 1.28 -11.02
CA ASP A 165 -3.57 2.37 -11.19
C ASP A 165 -4.65 2.25 -10.11
N PHE A 166 -4.66 3.24 -9.21
CA PHE A 166 -5.63 3.39 -8.12
C PHE A 166 -6.43 4.68 -8.24
N SER A 167 -6.50 5.30 -9.42
CA SER A 167 -7.26 6.52 -9.68
C SER A 167 -8.74 6.40 -9.31
N LEU A 168 -9.33 5.20 -9.42
CA LEU A 168 -10.70 4.93 -8.97
C LEU A 168 -10.91 5.24 -7.48
N TYR A 169 -9.88 5.06 -6.66
CA TYR A 169 -9.95 5.36 -5.23
C TYR A 169 -10.00 6.85 -4.93
N CYS A 170 -9.40 7.69 -5.79
CA CYS A 170 -9.63 9.14 -5.76
C CYS A 170 -11.12 9.45 -5.93
N ILE A 171 -11.76 8.87 -6.95
CA ILE A 171 -13.19 9.07 -7.24
C ILE A 171 -14.04 8.69 -6.02
N TRP A 172 -13.75 7.54 -5.40
CA TRP A 172 -14.48 7.11 -4.20
C TRP A 172 -14.25 8.03 -3.00
N THR A 173 -13.04 8.55 -2.81
CA THR A 173 -12.72 9.46 -1.70
C THR A 173 -13.37 10.83 -1.87
N VAL A 174 -13.44 11.38 -3.09
CA VAL A 174 -14.05 12.70 -3.32
C VAL A 174 -15.57 12.67 -3.41
N ARG A 175 -16.16 11.48 -3.59
CA ARG A 175 -17.60 11.31 -3.86
C ARG A 175 -18.48 12.02 -2.84
N ASP A 176 -18.23 11.81 -1.55
CA ASP A 176 -19.09 12.40 -0.52
C ASP A 176 -19.05 13.93 -0.56
N GLY A 177 -17.92 14.53 -0.93
CA GLY A 177 -17.80 15.98 -1.15
C GLY A 177 -18.47 16.52 -2.42
N LEU A 178 -18.86 15.63 -3.34
CA LEU A 178 -19.56 15.97 -4.59
C LEU A 178 -21.06 15.65 -4.53
N GLU A 179 -21.44 14.65 -3.75
CA GLU A 179 -22.81 14.14 -3.67
C GLU A 179 -23.62 14.70 -2.48
N GLU A 180 -22.95 15.12 -1.41
CA GLU A 180 -23.59 15.65 -0.19
C GLU A 180 -23.38 17.15 -0.02
N ASP A 181 -24.24 17.79 0.79
CA ASP A 181 -24.02 19.17 1.23
C ASP A 181 -22.71 19.24 2.04
N LEU A 182 -21.82 20.19 1.72
CA LEU A 182 -20.49 20.29 2.34
C LEU A 182 -20.53 20.39 3.87
N GLU A 183 -21.61 20.93 4.45
CA GLU A 183 -21.81 21.02 5.90
C GLU A 183 -22.00 19.63 6.57
N MET A 184 -22.37 18.62 5.78
CA MET A 184 -22.58 17.24 6.21
C MET A 184 -21.36 16.35 6.00
N VAL A 185 -20.34 16.84 5.29
CA VAL A 185 -19.14 16.08 4.95
C VAL A 185 -18.14 16.21 6.10
N PRO A 186 -17.67 15.11 6.71
CA PRO A 186 -16.70 15.18 7.78
C PRO A 186 -15.36 15.81 7.35
N ASP A 187 -14.74 16.60 8.23
CA ASP A 187 -13.46 17.27 7.95
C ASP A 187 -12.35 16.31 7.47
N PHE A 188 -12.31 15.08 8.01
CA PHE A 188 -11.30 14.10 7.61
C PHE A 188 -11.50 13.60 6.17
N SER A 189 -12.75 13.57 5.67
CA SER A 189 -13.07 13.20 4.29
C SER A 189 -12.58 14.29 3.34
N ILE A 190 -12.81 15.56 3.69
CA ILE A 190 -12.28 16.71 2.95
C ILE A 190 -10.74 16.68 2.95
N ALA A 191 -10.13 16.43 4.11
CA ALA A 191 -8.68 16.33 4.21
C ALA A 191 -8.11 15.19 3.36
N ALA A 192 -8.74 14.01 3.36
CA ALA A 192 -8.33 12.87 2.54
C ALA A 192 -8.47 13.18 1.03
N ALA A 193 -9.58 13.80 0.62
CA ALA A 193 -9.80 14.26 -0.75
C ALA A 193 -8.73 15.24 -1.21
N ALA A 194 -8.34 16.20 -0.37
CA ALA A 194 -7.31 17.19 -0.69
C ALA A 194 -5.93 16.56 -0.98
N THR A 195 -5.60 15.42 -0.36
CA THR A 195 -4.30 14.75 -0.61
C THR A 195 -4.12 14.29 -2.06
N TRP A 196 -5.21 14.07 -2.79
CA TRP A 196 -5.17 13.68 -4.20
C TRP A 196 -4.85 14.85 -5.14
N GLN A 197 -5.16 16.09 -4.74
CA GLN A 197 -4.80 17.28 -5.51
C GLN A 197 -3.32 17.65 -5.33
N ASP A 198 -2.80 17.50 -4.11
CA ASP A 198 -1.40 17.78 -3.79
C ASP A 198 -0.43 16.73 -4.40
N GLY A 199 -0.92 15.52 -4.67
CA GLY A 199 -0.14 14.45 -5.29
C GLY A 199 0.22 14.73 -6.75
N GLU A 200 -0.67 15.39 -7.51
CA GLU A 200 -0.43 15.76 -8.91
C GLU A 200 0.58 16.92 -9.06
N GLY A 201 0.74 17.75 -8.02
CA GLY A 201 1.60 18.94 -8.04
C GLY A 201 3.03 18.75 -7.51
N ARG A 202 3.42 17.54 -7.08
CA ARG A 202 4.75 17.24 -6.49
C ARG A 202 5.78 16.64 -7.47
N LEU A 203 5.50 16.67 -8.78
CA LEU A 203 6.42 16.24 -9.85
C LEU A 203 7.37 17.36 -10.28
#